data_AF-A0A7S1S2M8-F1
#
_entry.id   AF-A0A7S1S2M8-F1
#
_cell.length_a   1.000
_cell.length_b   1.000
_cell.length_c   1.000
_cell.angle_alpha   90.00
_cell.angle_beta   90.00
_cell.angle_gamma   90.00
#
_symmetry.space_group_name_H-M   'P 1'
#
loop_
_entity.id
_entity.type
_entity.pdbx_description
1 polymer ?
#
loop_
_entity_poly.entity_id
_entity_poly.type
_entity_poly.pdbx_seq_one_letter_code
_entity_poly.pdbx_strand_id
1 'polypeptide(L)'
;MEVEAGNASSNSAAGRPPTEISSLTKDEAPSKEDSSWLEYFTFRIFGPGMLVCLADTDAGCLIVAAQSGARWGYSLLLLQIILIPILFMTQELTARLGIYTQQGQTALIREHYGRGWAWF
;
A
#
# COMPACT_ATOMS: atom_id res chain seq x y z
N MET A 1 -48.35 72.43 8.40
CA MET A 1 -49.71 72.12 7.87
C MET A 1 -49.55 72.29 6.38
N GLU A 2 -49.59 71.29 5.51
CA GLU A 2 -50.17 69.93 5.45
C GLU A 2 -49.14 69.03 4.70
N VAL A 3 -48.93 67.73 5.03
CA VAL A 3 -49.66 66.53 4.58
C VAL A 3 -49.70 66.48 3.03
N GLU A 4 -49.17 65.49 2.29
CA GLU A 4 -49.51 64.07 2.32
C GLU A 4 -48.55 63.22 1.46
N ALA A 5 -48.52 61.93 1.79
CA ALA A 5 -47.93 60.84 1.05
C ALA A 5 -48.61 60.56 -0.31
N GLY A 6 -47.94 59.79 -1.16
CA GLY A 6 -48.51 59.17 -2.36
C GLY A 6 -47.56 59.36 -3.55
N ASN A 7 -47.20 58.36 -4.34
CA ASN A 7 -47.67 56.99 -4.47
C ASN A 7 -46.61 56.29 -5.32
N ALA A 8 -46.47 55.01 -5.08
CA ALA A 8 -45.57 54.10 -5.75
C ALA A 8 -45.82 53.98 -7.26
N SER A 9 -44.83 53.39 -7.91
CA SER A 9 -44.90 52.70 -9.20
C SER A 9 -44.77 53.59 -10.43
N SER A 10 -43.56 53.63 -10.98
CA SER A 10 -43.40 53.29 -12.40
C SER A 10 -41.93 53.02 -12.73
N ASN A 11 -41.71 51.95 -13.48
CA ASN A 11 -40.51 51.61 -14.25
C ASN A 11 -39.39 50.83 -13.54
N SER A 12 -39.75 49.59 -13.19
CA SER A 12 -38.89 48.44 -13.51
C SER A 12 -38.92 48.20 -15.03
N ALA A 13 -37.78 48.41 -15.71
CA ALA A 13 -37.35 47.68 -16.91
C ALA A 13 -36.10 48.35 -17.51
N ALA A 14 -34.90 48.02 -17.01
CA ALA A 14 -33.68 48.20 -17.80
C ALA A 14 -32.54 47.34 -17.25
N GLY A 15 -32.47 46.11 -17.75
CA GLY A 15 -31.22 45.44 -18.10
C GLY A 15 -30.28 45.06 -16.96
N ARG A 16 -30.48 43.87 -16.39
CA ARG A 16 -29.35 43.02 -15.99
C ARG A 16 -29.64 41.57 -16.37
N PRO A 17 -28.79 40.91 -17.19
CA PRO A 17 -28.98 39.52 -17.58
C PRO A 17 -28.81 38.57 -16.38
N PRO A 18 -29.46 37.40 -16.41
CA PRO A 18 -29.39 36.41 -15.34
C PRO A 18 -27.99 35.81 -15.32
N THR A 19 -27.18 36.23 -14.35
CA THR A 19 -25.87 35.62 -14.09
C THR A 19 -25.82 35.11 -12.64
N GLU A 20 -26.91 34.49 -12.20
CA GLU A 20 -27.01 33.72 -10.95
C GLU A 20 -27.40 32.26 -11.23
N ILE A 21 -26.95 31.71 -12.36
CA ILE A 21 -27.04 30.27 -12.66
C ILE A 21 -25.64 29.66 -12.77
N SER A 22 -24.64 30.25 -12.10
CA SER A 22 -23.31 29.66 -11.93
C SER A 22 -23.08 29.12 -10.52
N SER A 23 -24.07 29.23 -9.63
CA SER A 23 -24.02 28.73 -8.25
C SER A 23 -24.75 27.39 -8.03
N LEU A 24 -25.38 26.81 -9.06
CA LEU A 24 -26.14 25.55 -8.98
C LEU A 24 -25.66 24.46 -9.94
N THR A 25 -24.35 24.36 -10.18
CA THR A 25 -23.74 23.22 -10.90
C THR A 25 -22.43 22.78 -10.25
N LYS A 26 -22.39 22.86 -8.92
CA LYS A 26 -21.25 22.36 -8.15
C LYS A 26 -21.69 21.28 -7.17
N ASP A 27 -22.54 20.40 -7.67
CA ASP A 27 -22.68 19.04 -7.17
C ASP A 27 -22.26 18.08 -8.28
N GLU A 28 -21.54 17.04 -7.86
CA GLU A 28 -21.10 15.86 -8.61
C GLU A 28 -19.80 15.93 -9.45
N ALA A 29 -18.67 15.66 -8.79
CA ALA A 29 -17.68 14.71 -9.32
C ALA A 29 -17.01 13.95 -8.13
N PRO A 30 -17.07 12.60 -8.08
CA PRO A 30 -16.61 11.84 -6.93
C PRO A 30 -15.09 11.90 -6.78
N SER A 31 -14.62 12.24 -5.57
CA SER A 31 -13.21 12.18 -5.18
C SER A 31 -12.71 10.74 -5.20
N LYS A 32 -12.02 10.35 -6.28
CA LYS A 32 -11.24 9.10 -6.36
C LYS A 32 -9.90 9.24 -5.64
N GLU A 33 -9.91 9.73 -4.41
CA GLU A 33 -8.71 9.93 -3.58
C GLU A 33 -8.65 8.95 -2.39
N ASP A 34 -9.47 7.90 -2.41
CA ASP A 34 -9.46 6.88 -1.34
C ASP A 34 -8.77 5.57 -1.70
N SER A 35 -8.52 5.27 -2.99
CA SER A 35 -7.82 4.03 -3.37
C SER A 35 -6.31 4.17 -3.38
N SER A 36 -5.74 5.37 -3.57
CA SER A 36 -4.29 5.55 -3.62
C SER A 36 -3.62 5.48 -2.24
N TRP A 37 -4.29 5.88 -1.16
CA TRP A 37 -3.75 5.72 0.20
C TRP A 37 -3.84 4.27 0.68
N LEU A 38 -4.92 3.57 0.31
CA LEU A 38 -5.08 2.13 0.56
C LEU A 38 -4.09 1.31 -0.26
N GLU A 39 -3.93 1.59 -1.56
CA GLU A 39 -2.91 0.95 -2.40
C GLU A 39 -1.50 1.23 -1.87
N TYR A 40 -1.20 2.48 -1.50
CA TYR A 40 0.09 2.83 -0.91
C TYR A 40 0.36 2.08 0.41
N PHE A 41 -0.66 1.96 1.26
CA PHE A 41 -0.57 1.20 2.50
C PHE A 41 -0.41 -0.30 2.25
N THR A 42 -1.19 -0.85 1.31
CA THR A 42 -1.08 -2.24 0.87
C THR A 42 0.31 -2.53 0.32
N PHE A 43 0.82 -1.80 -0.69
CA PHE A 43 2.15 -2.05 -1.25
C PHE A 43 3.28 -1.91 -0.24
N ARG A 44 3.13 -1.03 0.75
CA ARG A 44 4.14 -0.80 1.79
C ARG A 44 4.17 -1.90 2.86
N ILE A 45 3.07 -2.61 3.06
CA ILE A 45 2.95 -3.74 4.01
C ILE A 45 3.12 -5.09 3.29
N PHE A 46 2.54 -5.23 2.10
CA PHE A 46 2.72 -6.41 1.24
C PHE A 46 4.11 -6.48 0.63
N GLY A 47 4.79 -5.34 0.45
CA GLY A 47 6.14 -5.27 -0.13
C GLY A 47 7.14 -6.26 0.46
N PRO A 48 7.40 -6.24 1.79
CA PRO A 48 8.33 -7.18 2.40
C PRO A 48 7.86 -8.65 2.30
N GLY A 49 6.57 -8.93 2.47
CA GLY A 49 6.05 -10.30 2.33
C GLY A 49 6.19 -10.86 0.92
N MET A 50 5.85 -10.05 -0.10
CA MET A 50 6.01 -10.40 -1.51
C MET A 50 7.47 -10.60 -1.91
N LEU A 51 8.37 -9.73 -1.42
CA LEU A 51 9.82 -9.85 -1.66
C LEU A 51 10.36 -11.18 -1.14
N VAL A 52 9.94 -11.60 0.06
CA VAL A 52 10.39 -12.89 0.60
C VAL A 52 9.77 -14.07 -0.14
N CYS A 53 8.47 -14.02 -0.48
CA CYS A 53 7.85 -15.08 -1.28
C CYS A 53 8.54 -15.27 -2.64
N LEU A 54 8.94 -14.17 -3.29
CA LEU A 54 9.66 -14.23 -4.57
C LEU A 54 11.09 -14.77 -4.39
N ALA A 55 11.76 -14.43 -3.30
CA ALA A 55 13.08 -14.96 -2.97
C ALA A 55 13.05 -16.47 -2.67
N ASP A 56 11.99 -16.97 -2.03
CA ASP A 56 11.81 -18.40 -1.72
C ASP A 56 11.45 -19.24 -2.97
N THR A 57 10.89 -18.61 -4.02
CA THR A 57 10.52 -19.26 -5.28
C THR A 57 11.59 -19.05 -6.36
N ASP A 58 12.86 -19.25 -6.03
CA ASP A 58 13.94 -19.20 -7.00
C ASP A 58 14.04 -20.51 -7.82
N ALA A 59 14.87 -20.50 -8.87
CA ALA A 59 15.04 -21.67 -9.74
C ALA A 59 15.53 -22.91 -8.97
N GLY A 60 16.34 -22.72 -7.92
CA GLY A 60 16.84 -23.80 -7.08
C GLY A 60 15.72 -24.49 -6.31
N CYS A 61 14.91 -23.72 -5.58
CA CYS A 61 13.75 -24.22 -4.86
C CYS A 61 12.75 -24.92 -5.79
N LEU A 62 12.50 -24.36 -6.98
CA LEU A 62 11.59 -24.95 -7.95
C LEU A 62 12.10 -26.29 -8.50
N ILE A 63 13.40 -26.41 -8.80
CA ILE A 63 14.00 -27.67 -9.27
C ILE A 63 13.90 -28.75 -8.20
N VAL A 64 14.19 -28.41 -6.94
CA VAL A 64 14.07 -29.34 -5.81
C VAL A 64 12.62 -29.74 -5.61
N ALA A 65 11.68 -28.79 -5.68
CA ALA A 65 10.24 -29.07 -5.62
C ALA A 65 9.78 -29.99 -6.76
N ALA A 66 10.26 -29.78 -7.99
CA ALA A 66 9.94 -30.61 -9.14
C ALA A 66 10.52 -32.04 -9.01
N GLN A 67 11.78 -32.16 -8.59
CA GLN A 67 12.44 -33.45 -8.41
C GLN A 67 11.82 -34.24 -7.25
N SER A 68 11.52 -33.56 -6.14
CA SER A 68 10.92 -34.17 -4.97
C SER A 68 9.44 -34.51 -5.20
N GLY A 69 8.70 -33.67 -5.93
CA GLY A 69 7.34 -33.95 -6.40
C GLY A 69 7.26 -35.13 -7.36
N ALA A 70 8.21 -35.27 -8.29
CA ALA A 70 8.30 -36.42 -9.18
C ALA A 70 8.61 -37.74 -8.44
N ARG A 71 9.35 -37.68 -7.33
CA ARG A 71 9.77 -38.87 -6.56
C ARG A 71 8.78 -39.27 -5.46
N TRP A 72 8.21 -38.32 -4.73
CA TRP A 72 7.41 -38.57 -3.52
C TRP A 72 5.94 -38.12 -3.64
N GLY A 73 5.55 -37.50 -4.77
CA GLY A 73 4.16 -37.11 -5.02
C GLY A 73 3.56 -36.20 -3.94
N TYR A 74 2.31 -36.43 -3.58
CA TYR A 74 1.55 -35.59 -2.63
C TYR A 74 1.99 -35.69 -1.16
N SER A 75 2.91 -36.60 -0.80
CA SER A 75 3.38 -36.72 0.59
C SER A 75 4.13 -35.48 1.10
N LEU A 76 4.69 -34.67 0.19
CA LEU A 76 5.38 -33.42 0.53
C LEU A 76 4.43 -32.23 0.76
N LEU A 77 3.17 -32.34 0.37
CA LEU A 77 2.20 -31.25 0.51
C LEU A 77 1.95 -30.90 1.98
N LEU A 78 1.89 -31.92 2.85
CA LEU A 78 1.76 -31.71 4.30
C LEU A 78 3.02 -31.11 4.92
N LEU A 79 4.19 -31.52 4.45
CA LEU A 79 5.45 -30.92 4.90
C LEU A 79 5.50 -29.43 4.51
N GLN A 80 5.08 -29.08 3.30
CA GLN A 80 5.01 -27.71 2.83
C GLN A 80 4.07 -26.85 3.69
N ILE A 81 2.91 -27.37 4.08
CA ILE A 81 1.96 -26.67 4.95
C ILE A 81 2.58 -26.37 6.32
N ILE A 82 3.32 -27.32 6.89
CA ILE A 82 4.01 -27.15 8.18
C ILE A 82 5.18 -26.15 8.06
N LEU A 83 5.80 -26.08 6.88
CA LEU A 83 6.95 -25.21 6.64
C LEU A 83 6.56 -23.73 6.56
N ILE A 84 5.37 -23.41 6.02
CA ILE A 84 4.86 -22.03 5.91
C ILE A 84 4.93 -21.23 7.24
N PRO A 85 4.37 -21.70 8.38
CA PRO A 85 4.42 -20.93 9.62
C PRO A 85 5.84 -20.78 10.19
N ILE A 86 6.70 -21.79 10.00
CA ILE A 86 8.09 -21.74 10.46
C ILE A 86 8.88 -20.68 9.68
N LEU A 87 8.69 -20.62 8.36
CA LEU A 87 9.29 -19.59 7.51
C LEU A 87 8.76 -18.21 7.87
N PHE A 88 7.46 -18.07 8.13
CA PHE A 88 6.88 -16.80 8.56
C PHE A 88 7.51 -16.29 9.87
N MET A 89 7.66 -17.16 10.88
CA MET A 89 8.32 -16.81 12.14
C MET A 89 9.77 -16.37 11.93
N THR A 90 10.51 -17.08 11.07
CA THR A 90 11.90 -16.74 10.76
C THR A 90 12.00 -15.37 10.09
N GLN A 91 11.07 -15.05 9.19
CA GLN A 91 11.00 -13.76 8.51
C GLN A 91 10.63 -12.62 9.47
N GLU A 92 9.67 -12.84 10.38
CA GLU A 92 9.30 -11.84 11.39
C GLU A 92 10.49 -11.53 12.30
N LEU A 93 11.19 -12.57 12.80
CA LEU A 93 12.37 -12.42 13.65
C LEU A 93 13.49 -11.68 12.92
N THR A 94 13.73 -12.05 11.66
CA THR A 94 14.70 -11.40 10.78
C THR A 94 14.38 -9.93 10.56
N ALA A 95 13.13 -9.62 10.21
CA ALA A 95 12.67 -8.26 9.98
C ALA A 95 12.75 -7.43 11.26
N ARG A 96 12.33 -8.01 12.39
CA ARG A 96 12.37 -7.37 13.70
C ARG A 96 13.80 -7.08 14.14
N LEU A 97 14.72 -8.02 13.93
CA LEU A 97 16.14 -7.83 14.21
C LEU A 97 16.74 -6.73 13.33
N GLY A 98 16.45 -6.73 12.02
CA GLY A 98 16.92 -5.69 11.10
C GLY A 98 16.42 -4.29 11.46
N ILE A 99 15.17 -4.17 11.90
CA ILE A 99 14.60 -2.89 12.39
C ILE A 99 15.24 -2.49 13.72
N TYR A 100 15.43 -3.43 14.65
CA TYR A 100 15.96 -3.16 15.98
C TYR A 100 17.41 -2.69 15.96
N THR A 101 18.26 -3.32 15.13
CA THR A 101 19.67 -2.93 15.03
C THR A 101 19.90 -1.76 14.06
N GLN A 102 18.89 -1.36 13.26
CA GLN A 102 19.02 -0.32 12.21
C GLN A 102 20.15 -0.62 11.19
N GLN A 103 20.62 -1.87 11.16
CA GLN A 103 21.70 -2.36 10.33
C GLN A 103 21.21 -3.61 9.61
N GLY A 104 21.53 -3.75 8.32
CA GLY A 104 21.24 -4.98 7.58
C GLY A 104 21.96 -6.17 8.21
N GLN A 105 21.43 -7.39 8.04
CA GLN A 105 22.06 -8.60 8.58
C GLN A 105 23.56 -8.70 8.25
N THR A 106 23.95 -8.28 7.05
CA THR A 106 25.35 -8.22 6.60
C THR A 106 26.21 -7.21 7.39
N ALA A 107 25.64 -6.09 7.84
CA ALA A 107 26.35 -5.09 8.63
C ALA A 107 26.58 -5.58 10.07
N LEU A 108 25.60 -6.26 10.66
CA LEU A 108 25.75 -6.98 11.94
C LEU A 108 26.83 -8.08 11.88
N ILE A 109 26.85 -8.87 10.80
CA ILE A 109 27.89 -9.89 10.58
C ILE A 109 29.27 -9.24 10.47
N ARG A 110 29.37 -8.12 9.77
CA ARG A 110 30.64 -7.38 9.62
C ARG A 110 31.14 -6.81 10.95
N GLU A 111 30.24 -6.36 11.83
CA GLU A 111 30.56 -5.77 13.12
C GLU A 111 30.97 -6.84 14.15
N HIS A 112 30.27 -7.98 14.19
CA HIS A 112 30.58 -9.06 15.15
C HIS A 112 31.64 -10.06 14.68
N TYR A 113 31.68 -10.42 13.40
CA TYR A 113 32.62 -11.42 12.87
C TYR A 113 33.81 -10.80 12.11
N GLY A 114 33.82 -9.49 11.91
CA GLY A 114 34.92 -8.77 11.25
C GLY A 114 34.87 -8.86 9.72
N ARG A 115 35.71 -8.04 9.07
CA ARG A 115 35.69 -7.82 7.60
C ARG A 115 35.94 -9.06 6.74
N GLY A 116 36.58 -10.10 7.30
CA GLY A 116 36.89 -11.35 6.57
C GLY A 116 35.67 -12.22 6.30
N TRP A 117 34.72 -12.27 7.23
CA TRP A 117 33.46 -13.02 7.08
C TRP A 117 32.38 -12.25 6.33
N ALA A 118 32.55 -10.93 6.15
CA ALA A 118 31.63 -10.09 5.38
C ALA A 118 31.92 -10.08 3.87
N TRP A 119 33.02 -10.73 3.44
CA TRP A 119 33.45 -10.80 2.04
C TRP A 119 33.21 -12.18 1.40
N PHE A 120 32.96 -13.20 2.23
CA PHE A 120 32.61 -14.57 1.84
C PHE A 120 31.10 -14.75 1.90
#